data_AF-A0A7L0SV63-F1
#
_entry.id   AF-A0A7L0SV63-F1
#
_cell.length_a   1.000
_cell.length_b   1.000
_cell.length_c   1.000
_cell.angle_alpha   90.00
_cell.angle_beta   90.00
_cell.angle_gamma   90.00
#
_symmetry.space_group_name_H-M   'P 1'
#
loop_
_entity.id
_entity.type
_entity.pdbx_description
1 polymer ?
#
loop_
_entity_poly.entity_id
_entity_poly.type
_entity_poly.pdbx_seq_one_letter_code
_entity_poly.pdbx_strand_id
1 'polypeptide(L)'
;PLPQQSELNSFLWTIKRDPPSYFFGTIHVPYTRVWDFIPENSKKAFQQSHIVYFELDLTDPYTISALTSCQLLPQGENLQDVLPRDIYRRLKRHLEYVKLMMPSWMTPDQRGKGLYADYLFNAIAGNWERKRPVWVMLMVNSLTEVDIKSRGVPVLDLYLAQEAERLRKQTGAVEKVEEQCHPLNGLNFSQVVFALNQTLLQQESLRAGSFQIPYTTEDLIKHYNCGDLSSIIFNHDTSQVPNFINATLPAHERITAQEIDSYFRQELIYKRNERMGRRVKDLLEEYPDKSFFFAFGAGHFMGNNTVIDVLRKEGYEVEHTPAGQAINNRKPPKTLLAFSSSSPAHSPYVASQEIPLPLHPRKEEEELLPHLLLPDGIGMLEKVDRKYKKKKKKQQKKQRLRQFNDLWVRLEESATDPPPRIRIINGYITVEPQPRGHGRSSHARADTGSAHQLSRSLFLSLLTLPLHIIRLH
;
A
#
# COMPACT_ATOMS: atom_id res chain seq x y z
N PRO A 1 -16.22 2.78 25.45
CA PRO A 1 -16.15 4.20 25.02
C PRO A 1 -15.01 4.36 24.01
N LEU A 2 -15.26 4.97 22.85
CA LEU A 2 -14.16 5.37 21.97
C LEU A 2 -13.31 6.42 22.71
N PRO A 3 -11.96 6.34 22.67
CA PRO A 3 -11.10 7.34 23.31
C PRO A 3 -11.43 8.75 22.82
N GLN A 4 -11.29 9.77 23.67
CA GLN A 4 -11.37 11.15 23.16
C GLN A 4 -10.21 11.39 22.18
N GLN A 5 -10.42 12.17 21.12
CA GLN A 5 -9.39 12.40 20.09
C GLN A 5 -8.06 12.90 20.67
N SER A 6 -8.07 13.66 21.76
CA SER A 6 -6.88 14.15 22.45
C SER A 6 -6.07 13.07 23.19
N GLU A 7 -6.64 11.88 23.39
CA GLU A 7 -5.98 10.74 24.05
C GLU A 7 -5.28 9.80 23.04
N LEU A 8 -5.53 9.99 21.73
CA LEU A 8 -4.91 9.22 20.67
C LEU A 8 -3.63 9.94 20.23
N ASN A 9 -2.49 9.26 20.24
CA ASN A 9 -1.32 9.77 19.54
C ASN A 9 -1.54 9.63 18.03
N SER A 10 -1.16 10.67 17.28
CA SER A 10 -1.29 10.69 15.82
C SER A 10 -0.06 10.12 15.14
N PHE A 11 -0.22 9.52 13.97
CA PHE A 11 0.89 9.18 13.06
C PHE A 11 1.12 10.29 12.04
N LEU A 12 1.09 11.56 12.48
CA LEU A 12 1.26 12.75 11.64
C LEU A 12 2.45 13.57 12.12
N TRP A 13 3.30 14.00 11.18
CA TRP A 13 4.36 14.97 11.42
C TRP A 13 4.23 16.12 10.43
N THR A 14 4.44 17.35 10.91
CA THR A 14 4.41 18.57 10.12
C THR A 14 5.83 19.00 9.80
N ILE A 15 6.11 19.20 8.52
CA ILE A 15 7.33 19.84 8.00
C ILE A 15 7.05 21.34 7.95
N LYS A 16 7.77 22.14 8.75
CA LYS A 16 7.54 23.59 8.85
C LYS A 16 8.05 24.29 7.59
N ARG A 17 7.10 24.84 6.83
CA ARG A 17 7.28 25.65 5.61
C ARG A 17 5.95 26.31 5.26
N ASP A 18 5.94 27.22 4.29
CA ASP A 18 4.72 27.83 3.76
C ASP A 18 4.58 27.52 2.26
N PRO A 19 3.53 26.78 1.82
CA PRO A 19 2.53 26.09 2.64
C PRO A 19 3.10 24.84 3.34
N PRO A 20 2.55 24.40 4.49
CA PRO A 20 3.07 23.28 5.27
C PRO A 20 2.99 21.97 4.48
N SER A 21 3.91 21.03 4.77
CA SER A 21 3.86 19.67 4.23
C SER A 21 3.86 18.66 5.37
N TYR A 22 3.42 17.43 5.10
CA TYR A 22 3.12 16.45 6.14
C TYR A 22 3.69 15.07 5.82
N PHE A 23 4.21 14.40 6.83
CA PHE A 23 4.42 12.95 6.81
C PHE A 23 3.29 12.27 7.56
N PHE A 24 2.82 11.14 7.02
CA PHE A 24 1.80 10.31 7.63
C PHE A 24 2.23 8.85 7.62
N GLY A 25 2.22 8.23 8.80
CA GLY A 25 2.56 6.82 9.01
C GLY A 25 1.40 5.90 8.71
N THR A 26 1.52 5.07 7.67
CA THR A 26 0.57 4.00 7.32
C THR A 26 0.99 2.65 7.89
N ILE A 27 0.07 1.69 7.90
CA ILE A 27 0.36 0.28 8.16
C ILE A 27 -0.39 -0.59 7.14
N HIS A 28 0.16 -1.75 6.78
CA HIS A 28 -0.35 -2.59 5.70
C HIS A 28 -1.54 -3.47 6.11
N VAL A 29 -2.62 -2.83 6.55
CA VAL A 29 -3.84 -3.50 7.04
C VAL A 29 -5.09 -2.91 6.37
N PRO A 30 -6.22 -3.63 6.34
CA PRO A 30 -7.46 -3.13 5.76
C PRO A 30 -7.85 -1.77 6.34
N TYR A 31 -8.09 -0.77 5.48
CA TYR A 31 -8.33 0.61 5.91
C TYR A 31 -9.51 0.73 6.88
N THR A 32 -10.53 -0.13 6.75
CA THR A 32 -11.72 -0.15 7.62
C THR A 32 -11.41 -0.48 9.08
N ARG A 33 -10.25 -1.06 9.38
CA ARG A 33 -9.83 -1.42 10.74
C ARG A 33 -9.18 -0.24 11.48
N VAL A 34 -8.76 0.79 10.76
CA VAL A 34 -7.94 1.89 11.29
C VAL A 34 -8.49 3.29 10.97
N TRP A 35 -9.26 3.44 9.88
CA TRP A 35 -9.70 4.75 9.38
C TRP A 35 -10.50 5.59 10.38
N ASP A 36 -11.33 4.94 11.19
CA ASP A 36 -12.14 5.61 12.21
C ASP A 36 -11.32 6.08 13.41
N PHE A 37 -10.12 5.51 13.61
CA PHE A 37 -9.17 5.89 14.67
C PHE A 37 -8.17 6.95 14.21
N ILE A 38 -8.01 7.16 12.90
CA ILE A 38 -7.15 8.23 12.38
C ILE A 38 -7.75 9.59 12.77
N PRO A 39 -6.99 10.46 13.47
CA PRO A 39 -7.45 11.78 13.89
C PRO A 39 -7.91 12.68 12.74
N GLU A 40 -8.91 13.54 13.00
CA GLU A 40 -9.48 14.43 11.97
C GLU A 40 -8.48 15.47 11.46
N ASN A 41 -7.50 15.89 12.26
CA ASN A 41 -6.44 16.79 11.79
C ASN A 41 -5.55 16.12 10.74
N SER A 42 -5.26 14.81 10.86
CA SER A 42 -4.56 14.04 9.84
C SER A 42 -5.35 13.94 8.53
N LYS A 43 -6.66 13.69 8.61
CA LYS A 43 -7.55 13.69 7.43
C LYS A 43 -7.63 15.06 6.77
N LYS A 44 -7.67 16.14 7.57
CA LYS A 44 -7.63 17.51 7.05
C LYS A 44 -6.29 17.83 6.38
N ALA A 45 -5.17 17.38 6.92
CA ALA A 45 -3.85 17.58 6.32
C ALA A 45 -3.80 16.92 4.93
N PHE A 46 -4.31 15.69 4.80
CA PHE A 46 -4.48 15.02 3.50
C PHE A 46 -5.38 15.81 2.55
N GLN A 47 -6.53 16.29 3.03
CA GLN A 47 -7.48 17.07 2.21
C GLN A 47 -6.91 18.42 1.74
N GLN A 48 -6.13 19.11 2.57
CA GLN A 48 -5.56 20.43 2.27
C GLN A 48 -4.29 20.37 1.42
N SER A 49 -3.57 19.24 1.44
CA SER A 49 -2.36 19.07 0.64
C SER A 49 -2.66 19.05 -0.85
N HIS A 50 -1.78 19.64 -1.66
CA HIS A 50 -1.96 19.72 -3.11
C HIS A 50 -1.55 18.42 -3.80
N ILE A 51 -0.46 17.83 -3.31
CA ILE A 51 0.20 16.68 -3.90
C ILE A 51 0.34 15.59 -2.83
N VAL A 52 0.11 14.34 -3.20
CA VAL A 52 0.22 13.18 -2.30
C VAL A 52 1.28 12.24 -2.85
N TYR A 53 2.25 11.88 -2.03
CA TYR A 53 3.29 10.93 -2.40
C TYR A 53 3.19 9.66 -1.57
N PHE A 54 3.31 8.52 -2.23
CA PHE A 54 3.37 7.21 -1.61
C PHE A 54 4.77 6.63 -1.75
N GLU A 55 5.01 5.49 -1.10
CA GLU A 55 6.23 4.71 -1.30
C GLU A 55 6.36 4.28 -2.77
N LEU A 56 5.31 3.64 -3.28
CA LEU A 56 5.27 3.11 -4.64
C LEU A 56 3.92 3.45 -5.30
N ASP A 57 3.92 3.62 -6.63
CA ASP A 57 2.70 3.91 -7.38
C ASP A 57 1.93 2.62 -7.69
N LEU A 58 1.05 2.22 -6.77
CA LEU A 58 0.23 1.02 -6.91
C LEU A 58 -0.99 1.21 -7.83
N THR A 59 -1.19 2.41 -8.40
CA THR A 59 -2.26 2.65 -9.37
C THR A 59 -1.77 2.58 -10.80
N ASP A 60 -0.46 2.73 -11.03
CA ASP A 60 0.21 2.50 -12.31
C ASP A 60 0.29 0.99 -12.68
N PRO A 61 -0.32 0.56 -13.80
CA PRO A 61 -0.20 -0.81 -14.29
C PRO A 61 1.24 -1.26 -14.58
N TYR A 62 2.14 -0.34 -14.97
CA TYR A 62 3.55 -0.68 -15.21
C TYR A 62 4.23 -1.12 -13.91
N THR A 63 4.03 -0.37 -12.82
CA THR A 63 4.54 -0.73 -11.49
C THR A 63 4.10 -2.13 -11.09
N ILE A 64 2.81 -2.43 -11.26
CA ILE A 64 2.26 -3.76 -10.94
C ILE A 64 2.92 -4.84 -11.79
N SER A 65 3.01 -4.66 -13.11
CA SER A 65 3.64 -5.64 -14.00
C SER A 65 5.12 -5.89 -13.67
N ALA A 66 5.86 -4.83 -13.34
CA ALA A 66 7.27 -4.91 -12.97
C ALA A 66 7.46 -5.64 -11.63
N LEU A 67 6.61 -5.37 -10.64
CA LEU A 67 6.59 -6.11 -9.36
C LEU A 67 6.32 -7.59 -9.60
N THR A 68 5.34 -7.95 -10.44
CA THR A 68 5.04 -9.35 -10.76
C THR A 68 6.26 -10.04 -11.36
N SER A 69 6.90 -9.38 -12.32
CA SER A 69 8.07 -9.91 -13.02
C SER A 69 9.23 -10.16 -12.06
N CYS A 70 9.40 -9.31 -11.05
CA CYS A 70 10.50 -9.43 -10.09
C CYS A 70 10.34 -10.59 -9.09
N GLN A 71 9.12 -11.13 -8.96
CA GLN A 71 8.83 -12.32 -8.15
C GLN A 71 9.22 -13.62 -8.85
N LEU A 72 9.35 -13.60 -10.19
CA LEU A 72 9.52 -14.82 -10.98
C LEU A 72 10.98 -15.26 -11.04
N LEU A 73 11.16 -16.58 -11.09
CA LEU A 73 12.42 -17.19 -11.46
C LEU A 73 12.77 -16.86 -12.93
N PRO A 74 14.05 -16.93 -13.31
CA PRO A 74 14.47 -16.86 -14.71
C PRO A 74 13.67 -17.81 -15.62
N GLN A 75 13.60 -17.48 -16.90
CA GLN A 75 12.88 -18.31 -17.87
C GLN A 75 13.47 -19.73 -17.92
N GLY A 76 12.60 -20.74 -17.87
CA GLY A 76 12.98 -22.15 -17.92
C GLY A 76 13.24 -22.81 -16.55
N GLU A 77 13.39 -22.04 -15.48
CA GLU A 77 13.54 -22.57 -14.13
C GLU A 77 12.19 -22.65 -13.38
N ASN A 78 12.11 -23.61 -12.47
CA ASN A 78 11.03 -23.72 -11.50
C ASN A 78 11.56 -24.04 -10.09
N LEU A 79 10.69 -23.95 -9.08
CA LEU A 79 11.06 -24.22 -7.69
C LEU A 79 11.52 -25.65 -7.41
N GLN A 80 11.04 -26.63 -8.18
CA GLN A 80 11.44 -28.03 -8.01
C GLN A 80 12.92 -28.24 -8.36
N ASP A 81 13.44 -27.41 -9.28
CA ASP A 81 14.82 -27.48 -9.78
C ASP A 81 15.78 -26.76 -8.83
N VAL A 82 15.27 -25.76 -8.10
CA VAL A 82 16.07 -24.88 -7.23
C VAL A 82 16.04 -25.34 -5.77
N LEU A 83 14.90 -25.83 -5.25
CA LEU A 83 14.75 -26.16 -3.84
C LEU A 83 15.16 -27.60 -3.49
N PRO A 84 15.65 -27.85 -2.25
CA PRO A 84 15.75 -29.19 -1.71
C PRO A 84 14.42 -29.96 -1.80
N ARG A 85 14.51 -31.25 -2.18
CA ARG A 85 13.34 -32.10 -2.47
C ARG A 85 12.36 -32.22 -1.31
N ASP A 86 12.84 -32.18 -0.07
CA ASP A 86 12.04 -32.25 1.15
C ASP A 86 11.27 -30.94 1.40
N ILE A 87 11.92 -29.78 1.24
CA ILE A 87 11.30 -28.46 1.38
C ILE A 87 10.23 -28.26 0.31
N TYR A 88 10.53 -28.57 -0.96
CA TYR A 88 9.54 -28.47 -2.04
C TYR A 88 8.30 -29.34 -1.75
N ARG A 89 8.49 -30.58 -1.28
CA ARG A 89 7.37 -31.47 -0.90
C ARG A 89 6.56 -30.92 0.27
N ARG A 90 7.21 -30.36 1.30
CA ARG A 90 6.54 -29.74 2.45
C ARG A 90 5.74 -28.51 2.05
N LEU A 91 6.32 -27.65 1.21
CA LEU A 91 5.66 -26.49 0.64
C LEU A 91 4.42 -26.89 -0.16
N LYS A 92 4.56 -27.84 -1.10
CA LYS A 92 3.44 -28.33 -1.91
C LYS A 92 2.30 -28.84 -1.03
N ARG A 93 2.60 -29.68 -0.04
CA ARG A 93 1.62 -30.18 0.93
C ARG A 93 0.97 -29.05 1.74
N HIS A 94 1.73 -28.03 2.12
CA HIS A 94 1.19 -26.87 2.83
C HIS A 94 0.21 -26.09 1.94
N LEU A 95 0.55 -25.83 0.68
CA LEU A 95 -0.34 -25.12 -0.25
C LEU A 95 -1.61 -25.90 -0.58
N GLU A 96 -1.54 -27.23 -0.70
CA GLU A 96 -2.74 -28.07 -0.85
C GLU A 96 -3.65 -27.99 0.38
N TYR A 97 -3.07 -28.00 1.59
CA TYR A 97 -3.83 -27.75 2.82
C TYR A 97 -4.53 -26.38 2.78
N VAL A 98 -3.79 -25.32 2.44
CA VAL A 98 -4.33 -23.95 2.35
C VAL A 98 -5.50 -23.90 1.36
N LYS A 99 -5.35 -24.51 0.19
CA LYS A 99 -6.40 -24.60 -0.83
C LYS A 99 -7.66 -25.28 -0.30
N LEU A 100 -7.51 -26.40 0.44
CA LEU A 100 -8.62 -27.11 1.08
C LEU A 100 -9.30 -26.27 2.17
N MET A 101 -8.55 -25.45 2.90
CA MET A 101 -9.10 -24.61 3.97
C MET A 101 -9.76 -23.32 3.48
N MET A 102 -9.42 -22.82 2.29
CA MET A 102 -9.95 -21.56 1.75
C MET A 102 -11.47 -21.39 1.90
N PRO A 103 -12.33 -22.37 1.54
CA PRO A 103 -13.78 -22.22 1.68
C PRO A 103 -14.23 -21.94 3.12
N SER A 104 -13.53 -22.48 4.11
CA SER A 104 -13.82 -22.29 5.53
C SER A 104 -13.32 -20.95 6.07
N TRP A 105 -12.20 -20.44 5.53
CA TRP A 105 -11.63 -19.16 5.92
C TRP A 105 -12.34 -17.96 5.28
N MET A 106 -12.99 -18.15 4.13
CA MET A 106 -13.72 -17.08 3.45
C MET A 106 -14.98 -16.64 4.19
N THR A 107 -15.17 -15.33 4.27
CA THR A 107 -16.37 -14.71 4.85
C THR A 107 -17.59 -14.85 3.93
N PRO A 108 -18.82 -14.78 4.49
CA PRO A 108 -20.05 -14.72 3.68
C PRO A 108 -20.08 -13.52 2.74
N ASP A 109 -19.54 -12.37 3.16
CA ASP A 109 -19.51 -11.14 2.35
C ASP A 109 -18.62 -11.28 1.11
N GLN A 110 -17.47 -11.95 1.23
CA GLN A 110 -16.61 -12.24 0.08
C GLN A 110 -17.34 -13.14 -0.93
N ARG A 111 -17.99 -14.20 -0.44
CA ARG A 111 -18.80 -15.10 -1.28
C ARG A 111 -19.96 -14.36 -1.96
N GLY A 112 -20.65 -13.48 -1.23
CA GLY A 112 -21.74 -12.65 -1.74
C GLY A 112 -21.30 -11.64 -2.81
N LYS A 113 -20.02 -11.26 -2.83
CA LYS A 113 -19.40 -10.42 -3.88
C LYS A 113 -18.93 -11.21 -5.10
N GLY A 114 -19.15 -12.53 -5.13
CA GLY A 114 -18.76 -13.40 -6.24
C GLY A 114 -17.31 -13.89 -6.17
N LEU A 115 -16.67 -13.82 -4.99
CA LEU A 115 -15.37 -14.45 -4.79
C LEU A 115 -15.54 -15.93 -4.47
N TYR A 116 -14.83 -16.77 -5.22
CA TYR A 116 -14.77 -18.21 -5.03
C TYR A 116 -13.40 -18.60 -4.47
N ALA A 117 -13.36 -19.67 -3.67
CA ALA A 117 -12.14 -20.15 -3.00
C ALA A 117 -11.00 -20.44 -3.99
N ASP A 118 -11.28 -21.16 -5.08
CA ASP A 118 -10.27 -21.46 -6.09
C ASP A 118 -9.76 -20.21 -6.80
N TYR A 119 -10.65 -19.25 -7.09
CA TYR A 119 -10.26 -17.99 -7.69
C TYR A 119 -9.35 -17.19 -6.76
N LEU A 120 -9.72 -17.08 -5.48
CA LEU A 120 -8.92 -16.36 -4.49
C LEU A 120 -7.57 -17.04 -4.26
N PHE A 121 -7.55 -18.37 -4.16
CA PHE A 121 -6.32 -19.14 -4.05
C PHE A 121 -5.41 -18.91 -5.25
N ASN A 122 -5.94 -19.06 -6.47
CA ASN A 122 -5.17 -18.87 -7.70
C ASN A 122 -4.71 -17.43 -7.86
N ALA A 123 -5.43 -16.44 -7.34
CA ALA A 123 -5.01 -15.04 -7.41
C ALA A 123 -3.87 -14.70 -6.44
N ILE A 124 -3.62 -15.52 -5.41
CA ILE A 124 -2.57 -15.28 -4.41
C ILE A 124 -1.38 -16.23 -4.63
N ALA A 125 -1.69 -17.52 -4.83
CA ALA A 125 -0.73 -18.62 -4.93
C ALA A 125 -0.73 -19.29 -6.31
N GLY A 126 -1.35 -18.67 -7.30
CA GLY A 126 -1.25 -19.11 -8.69
C GLY A 126 0.20 -19.14 -9.13
N ASN A 127 0.54 -20.11 -9.99
CA ASN A 127 1.88 -20.25 -10.57
C ASN A 127 3.03 -20.17 -9.54
N TRP A 128 2.79 -20.57 -8.29
CA TRP A 128 3.77 -20.46 -7.21
C TRP A 128 5.08 -21.18 -7.55
N GLU A 129 5.02 -22.25 -8.35
CA GLU A 129 6.18 -23.00 -8.84
C GLU A 129 7.16 -22.17 -9.68
N ARG A 130 6.73 -21.04 -10.24
CA ARG A 130 7.57 -20.10 -11.00
C ARG A 130 8.05 -18.91 -10.17
N LYS A 131 7.59 -18.77 -8.93
CA LYS A 131 8.05 -17.69 -8.04
C LYS A 131 9.41 -18.05 -7.44
N ARG A 132 10.24 -17.05 -7.18
CA ARG A 132 11.50 -17.17 -6.45
C ARG A 132 11.23 -17.61 -5.00
N PRO A 133 12.11 -18.41 -4.38
CA PRO A 133 11.83 -18.96 -3.05
C PRO A 133 11.57 -17.93 -1.94
N VAL A 134 12.23 -16.76 -1.98
CA VAL A 134 11.99 -15.67 -1.01
C VAL A 134 10.55 -15.13 -1.11
N TRP A 135 10.01 -15.02 -2.32
CA TRP A 135 8.63 -14.55 -2.53
C TRP A 135 7.60 -15.60 -2.15
N VAL A 136 7.94 -16.87 -2.31
CA VAL A 136 7.12 -17.99 -1.82
C VAL A 136 7.05 -17.99 -0.30
N MET A 137 8.17 -17.71 0.37
CA MET A 137 8.22 -17.56 1.83
C MET A 137 7.28 -16.44 2.30
N LEU A 138 7.35 -15.25 1.69
CA LEU A 138 6.42 -14.14 1.98
C LEU A 138 4.96 -14.52 1.72
N MET A 139 4.70 -15.14 0.57
CA MET A 139 3.37 -15.60 0.18
C MET A 139 2.79 -16.58 1.22
N VAL A 140 3.55 -17.59 1.64
CA VAL A 140 3.14 -18.57 2.66
C VAL A 140 2.80 -17.89 3.99
N ASN A 141 3.57 -16.87 4.39
CA ASN A 141 3.28 -16.12 5.61
C ASN A 141 1.99 -15.29 5.54
N SER A 142 1.51 -14.97 4.32
CA SER A 142 0.29 -14.19 4.06
C SER A 142 -0.94 -15.06 3.69
N LEU A 143 -0.83 -16.38 3.84
CA LEU A 143 -1.86 -17.38 3.52
C LEU A 143 -2.50 -17.97 4.79
N THR A 144 -2.82 -17.12 5.77
CA THR A 144 -3.49 -17.53 7.02
C THR A 144 -4.99 -17.24 6.98
N GLU A 145 -5.76 -17.84 7.90
CA GLU A 145 -7.20 -17.56 8.03
C GLU A 145 -7.50 -16.07 8.20
N VAL A 146 -6.70 -15.36 8.99
CA VAL A 146 -6.87 -13.93 9.27
C VAL A 146 -6.67 -13.11 8.00
N ASP A 147 -5.59 -13.40 7.26
CA ASP A 147 -5.28 -12.70 6.01
C ASP A 147 -6.40 -12.91 5.00
N ILE A 148 -6.88 -14.15 4.85
CA ILE A 148 -7.93 -14.51 3.91
C ILE A 148 -9.26 -13.84 4.24
N LYS A 149 -9.64 -13.75 5.51
CA LYS A 149 -10.86 -13.02 5.92
C LYS A 149 -10.79 -11.53 5.55
N SER A 150 -9.60 -10.96 5.50
CA SER A 150 -9.39 -9.54 5.19
C SER A 150 -9.36 -9.23 3.70
N ARG A 151 -9.17 -10.24 2.83
CA ARG A 151 -9.06 -10.07 1.37
C ARG A 151 -10.28 -9.38 0.76
N GLY A 152 -10.03 -8.52 -0.23
CA GLY A 152 -11.08 -7.74 -0.90
C GLY A 152 -11.47 -6.44 -0.17
N VAL A 153 -10.76 -6.09 0.89
CA VAL A 153 -10.77 -4.74 1.48
C VAL A 153 -9.40 -4.11 1.18
N PRO A 154 -9.34 -2.90 0.57
CA PRO A 154 -8.07 -2.23 0.33
C PRO A 154 -7.29 -1.99 1.62
N VAL A 155 -5.97 -2.17 1.57
CA VAL A 155 -5.07 -1.70 2.63
C VAL A 155 -5.07 -0.17 2.70
N LEU A 156 -4.66 0.40 3.83
CA LEU A 156 -4.68 1.85 4.07
C LEU A 156 -3.94 2.64 2.99
N ASP A 157 -2.78 2.17 2.55
CA ASP A 157 -1.95 2.81 1.52
C ASP A 157 -2.71 2.96 0.20
N LEU A 158 -3.27 1.85 -0.28
CA LEU A 158 -4.03 1.80 -1.53
C LEU A 158 -5.34 2.59 -1.42
N TYR A 159 -5.99 2.57 -0.26
CA TYR A 159 -7.17 3.39 0.01
C TYR A 159 -6.85 4.89 -0.11
N LEU A 160 -5.75 5.35 0.50
CA LEU A 160 -5.32 6.74 0.40
C LEU A 160 -4.96 7.14 -1.03
N ALA A 161 -4.30 6.27 -1.79
CA ALA A 161 -4.01 6.51 -3.21
C ALA A 161 -5.29 6.69 -4.04
N GLN A 162 -6.26 5.80 -3.85
CA GLN A 162 -7.57 5.89 -4.52
C GLN A 162 -8.35 7.14 -4.10
N GLU A 163 -8.26 7.53 -2.83
CA GLU A 163 -8.91 8.73 -2.34
C GLU A 163 -8.25 10.00 -2.89
N ALA A 164 -6.93 10.01 -3.09
CA ALA A 164 -6.21 11.09 -3.74
C ALA A 164 -6.65 11.26 -5.20
N GLU A 165 -6.75 10.15 -5.95
CA GLU A 165 -7.30 10.16 -7.33
C GLU A 165 -8.76 10.63 -7.36
N ARG A 166 -9.60 10.15 -6.43
CA ARG A 166 -11.01 10.56 -6.32
C ARG A 166 -11.14 12.06 -6.07
N LEU A 167 -10.23 12.63 -5.30
CA LEU A 167 -10.14 14.06 -5.02
C LEU A 167 -9.40 14.85 -6.10
N ARG A 168 -8.93 14.19 -7.18
CA ARG A 168 -8.15 14.77 -8.28
C ARG A 168 -6.90 15.50 -7.80
N LYS A 169 -6.26 14.97 -6.75
CA LYS A 169 -4.95 15.42 -6.29
C LYS A 169 -3.87 14.91 -7.25
N GLN A 170 -2.75 15.61 -7.32
CA GLN A 170 -1.57 15.05 -7.98
C GLN A 170 -1.00 13.95 -7.08
N THR A 171 -0.69 12.79 -7.66
CA THR A 171 -0.10 11.66 -6.96
C THR A 171 1.29 11.37 -7.51
N GLY A 172 2.17 10.83 -6.67
CA GLY A 172 3.49 10.38 -7.06
C GLY A 172 4.02 9.28 -6.14
N ALA A 173 5.17 8.72 -6.50
CA ALA A 173 5.88 7.72 -5.73
C ALA A 173 7.31 8.18 -5.46
N VAL A 174 7.80 7.95 -4.25
CA VAL A 174 9.18 8.31 -3.87
C VAL A 174 10.17 7.21 -4.24
N GLU A 175 9.70 5.99 -4.49
CA GLU A 175 10.54 4.83 -4.79
C GLU A 175 10.28 4.25 -6.18
N LYS A 176 11.22 3.41 -6.61
CA LYS A 176 11.11 2.62 -7.85
C LYS A 176 10.84 1.16 -7.53
N VAL A 177 10.28 0.44 -8.49
CA VAL A 177 9.96 -0.98 -8.34
C VAL A 177 11.20 -1.82 -8.02
N GLU A 178 12.31 -1.54 -8.68
CA GLU A 178 13.56 -2.26 -8.52
C GLU A 178 14.07 -2.17 -7.07
N GLU A 179 13.82 -1.04 -6.41
CA GLU A 179 14.25 -0.77 -5.04
C GLU A 179 13.47 -1.59 -4.00
N GLN A 180 12.27 -2.07 -4.37
CA GLN A 180 11.48 -3.01 -3.56
C GLN A 180 11.88 -4.46 -3.81
N CYS A 181 12.28 -4.78 -5.05
CA CYS A 181 12.59 -6.14 -5.45
C CYS A 181 14.02 -6.57 -5.10
N HIS A 182 15.00 -5.68 -5.24
CA HIS A 182 16.42 -6.00 -5.03
C HIS A 182 16.74 -6.46 -3.61
N PRO A 183 16.24 -5.82 -2.53
CA PRO A 183 16.48 -6.29 -1.17
C PRO A 183 16.04 -7.74 -0.96
N LEU A 184 14.86 -8.11 -1.46
CA LEU A 184 14.33 -9.48 -1.32
C LEU A 184 15.15 -10.50 -2.12
N ASN A 185 15.60 -10.12 -3.31
CA ASN A 185 16.37 -10.98 -4.19
C ASN A 185 17.88 -11.04 -3.87
N GLY A 186 18.37 -10.25 -2.91
CA GLY A 186 19.80 -10.15 -2.55
C GLY A 186 20.27 -11.12 -1.46
N LEU A 187 19.35 -11.87 -0.82
CA LEU A 187 19.73 -12.92 0.13
C LEU A 187 20.50 -14.05 -0.55
N ASN A 188 21.46 -14.65 0.18
CA ASN A 188 22.16 -15.81 -0.34
C ASN A 188 21.24 -17.04 -0.37
N PHE A 189 21.53 -17.99 -1.26
CA PHE A 189 20.64 -19.13 -1.45
C PHE A 189 20.41 -19.96 -0.18
N SER A 190 21.46 -20.17 0.63
CA SER A 190 21.35 -20.88 1.92
C SER A 190 20.44 -20.17 2.93
N GLN A 191 20.49 -18.84 3.01
CA GLN A 191 19.64 -18.02 3.87
C GLN A 191 18.19 -18.11 3.42
N VAL A 192 17.94 -18.08 2.11
CA VAL A 192 16.58 -18.23 1.57
C VAL A 192 16.00 -19.62 1.87
N VAL A 193 16.81 -20.67 1.71
CA VAL A 193 16.42 -22.04 2.06
C VAL A 193 16.12 -22.16 3.56
N PHE A 194 16.99 -21.60 4.40
CA PHE A 194 16.78 -21.54 5.85
C PHE A 194 15.48 -20.81 6.20
N ALA A 195 15.27 -19.61 5.66
CA ALA A 195 14.10 -18.79 5.93
C ALA A 195 12.79 -19.48 5.52
N LEU A 196 12.75 -20.07 4.31
CA LEU A 196 11.59 -20.85 3.85
C LEU A 196 11.35 -22.08 4.73
N ASN A 197 12.40 -22.78 5.15
CA ASN A 197 12.27 -23.92 6.05
C ASN A 197 11.67 -23.50 7.40
N GLN A 198 12.16 -22.41 8.00
CA GLN A 198 11.63 -21.87 9.26
C GLN A 198 10.17 -21.42 9.12
N THR A 199 9.81 -20.74 8.02
CA THR A 199 8.42 -20.36 7.73
C THR A 199 7.52 -21.60 7.65
N LEU A 200 7.94 -22.66 6.96
CA LEU A 200 7.16 -23.90 6.88
C LEU A 200 7.02 -24.60 8.23
N LEU A 201 8.08 -24.64 9.04
CA LEU A 201 8.04 -25.19 10.41
C LEU A 201 7.07 -24.42 11.30
N GLN A 202 7.08 -23.09 11.21
CA GLN A 202 6.17 -22.23 11.94
C GLN A 202 4.71 -22.51 11.54
N GLN A 203 4.43 -22.57 10.24
CA GLN A 203 3.09 -22.87 9.73
C GLN A 203 2.62 -24.28 10.09
N GLU A 204 3.52 -25.26 10.07
CA GLU A 204 3.23 -26.62 10.55
C GLU A 204 2.88 -26.64 12.04
N SER A 205 3.63 -25.91 12.86
CA SER A 205 3.40 -25.82 14.31
C SER A 205 2.10 -25.08 14.66
N LEU A 206 1.77 -24.02 13.91
CA LEU A 206 0.49 -23.31 14.04
C LEU A 206 -0.70 -24.24 13.81
N ARG A 207 -0.64 -25.06 12.74
CA ARG A 207 -1.70 -26.04 12.45
C ARG A 207 -1.81 -27.14 13.48
N ALA A 208 -0.67 -27.56 14.06
CA ALA A 208 -0.65 -28.53 15.14
C ALA A 208 -1.16 -27.95 16.48
N GLY A 209 -1.39 -26.64 16.56
CA GLY A 209 -1.76 -25.94 17.80
C GLY A 209 -0.63 -25.88 18.83
N SER A 210 0.60 -26.23 18.44
CA SER A 210 1.77 -26.27 19.33
C SER A 210 2.56 -24.96 19.38
N PHE A 211 2.17 -23.97 18.58
CA PHE A 211 2.82 -22.66 18.52
C PHE A 211 1.78 -21.55 18.55
N GLN A 212 2.04 -20.52 19.36
CA GLN A 212 1.29 -19.26 19.33
C GLN A 212 2.18 -18.18 18.73
N ILE A 213 1.62 -17.41 17.80
CA ILE A 213 2.34 -16.28 17.22
C ILE A 213 2.49 -15.22 18.32
N PRO A 214 3.72 -14.82 18.69
CA PRO A 214 3.93 -13.87 19.79
C PRO A 214 3.42 -12.46 19.47
N TYR A 215 3.26 -12.14 18.17
CA TYR A 215 2.81 -10.85 17.70
C TYR A 215 1.95 -11.01 16.44
N THR A 216 0.72 -10.51 16.48
CA THR A 216 -0.26 -10.67 15.40
C THR A 216 -0.58 -9.34 14.71
N THR A 217 -1.17 -9.42 13.52
CA THR A 217 -1.75 -8.24 12.84
C THR A 217 -2.80 -7.54 13.69
N GLU A 218 -3.51 -8.26 14.57
CA GLU A 218 -4.48 -7.67 15.50
C GLU A 218 -3.79 -6.83 16.58
N ASP A 219 -2.61 -7.28 17.05
CA ASP A 219 -1.79 -6.47 17.96
C ASP A 219 -1.30 -5.20 17.25
N LEU A 220 -0.84 -5.31 16.00
CA LEU A 220 -0.45 -4.15 15.18
C LEU A 220 -1.57 -3.13 15.04
N ILE A 221 -2.76 -3.58 14.66
CA ILE A 221 -3.95 -2.72 14.55
C ILE A 221 -4.26 -2.06 15.89
N LYS A 222 -4.19 -2.82 16.99
CA LYS A 222 -4.45 -2.29 18.33
C LYS A 222 -3.44 -1.21 18.72
N HIS A 223 -2.15 -1.46 18.54
CA HIS A 223 -1.09 -0.49 18.83
C HIS A 223 -1.22 0.77 17.97
N TYR A 224 -1.50 0.62 16.66
CA TYR A 224 -1.75 1.75 15.77
C TYR A 224 -2.98 2.56 16.19
N ASN A 225 -4.10 1.90 16.48
CA ASN A 225 -5.34 2.57 16.88
C ASN A 225 -5.24 3.25 18.26
N CYS A 226 -4.34 2.77 19.13
CA CYS A 226 -4.02 3.43 20.41
C CYS A 226 -2.96 4.54 20.27
N GLY A 227 -2.33 4.69 19.10
CA GLY A 227 -1.26 5.66 18.89
C GLY A 227 0.06 5.29 19.60
N ASP A 228 0.32 4.01 19.83
CA ASP A 228 1.64 3.60 20.30
C ASP A 228 2.70 3.93 19.22
N LEU A 229 3.85 4.49 19.61
CA LEU A 229 4.96 4.82 18.71
C LEU A 229 6.15 3.85 18.84
N SER A 230 5.88 2.60 19.23
CA SER A 230 6.88 1.53 19.34
C SER A 230 7.53 1.18 17.99
N SER A 231 8.78 1.59 17.81
CA SER A 231 9.54 1.33 16.58
C SER A 231 9.71 -0.16 16.25
N ILE A 232 9.76 -1.05 17.26
CA ILE A 232 9.93 -2.49 17.05
C ILE A 232 8.71 -3.05 16.30
N ILE A 233 7.52 -2.60 16.69
CA ILE A 233 6.24 -3.03 16.13
C ILE A 233 6.13 -2.62 14.66
N PHE A 234 6.36 -1.34 14.36
CA PHE A 234 6.12 -0.83 13.01
C PHE A 234 7.25 -1.12 12.02
N ASN A 235 8.47 -1.40 12.50
CA ASN A 235 9.54 -1.86 11.62
C ASN A 235 9.24 -3.24 11.00
N HIS A 236 8.61 -4.14 11.76
CA HIS A 236 8.20 -5.44 11.23
C HIS A 236 7.17 -5.28 10.11
N ASP A 237 6.13 -4.48 10.31
CA ASP A 237 5.16 -4.16 9.25
C ASP A 237 5.85 -3.46 8.07
N THR A 238 6.64 -2.42 8.29
CA THR A 238 7.29 -1.67 7.19
C THR A 238 8.21 -2.55 6.33
N SER A 239 8.88 -3.53 6.94
CA SER A 239 9.73 -4.48 6.21
C SER A 239 8.96 -5.60 5.50
N GLN A 240 7.73 -5.92 5.94
CA GLN A 240 6.90 -7.02 5.45
C GLN A 240 7.60 -8.40 5.47
N VAL A 241 8.65 -8.60 6.27
CA VAL A 241 9.39 -9.87 6.38
C VAL A 241 9.15 -10.56 7.74
N PRO A 242 9.09 -11.90 7.80
CA PRO A 242 8.98 -12.62 9.06
C PRO A 242 10.22 -12.44 9.94
N ASN A 243 10.04 -12.43 11.27
CA ASN A 243 11.15 -12.48 12.22
C ASN A 243 11.51 -13.94 12.51
N PHE A 244 12.75 -14.33 12.18
CA PHE A 244 13.26 -15.68 12.38
C PHE A 244 13.98 -15.88 13.71
N ILE A 245 14.24 -14.81 14.46
CA ILE A 245 15.00 -14.89 15.71
C ILE A 245 14.12 -15.58 16.77
N ASN A 246 14.42 -16.85 17.02
CA ASN A 246 13.77 -17.66 18.03
C ASN A 246 14.81 -18.20 19.02
N ALA A 247 14.54 -18.02 20.32
CA ALA A 247 15.43 -18.42 21.41
C ALA A 247 15.71 -19.94 21.45
N THR A 248 14.84 -20.75 20.85
CA THR A 248 14.97 -22.22 20.79
C THR A 248 15.83 -22.73 19.63
N LEU A 249 16.28 -21.85 18.73
CA LEU A 249 17.10 -22.26 17.58
C LEU A 249 18.52 -22.69 18.00
N PRO A 250 19.12 -23.70 17.33
CA PRO A 250 20.54 -24.01 17.45
C PRO A 250 21.43 -22.79 17.17
N ALA A 251 22.63 -22.75 17.76
CA ALA A 251 23.52 -21.59 17.66
C ALA A 251 23.81 -21.14 16.21
N HIS A 252 24.05 -22.09 15.29
CA HIS A 252 24.32 -21.77 13.88
C HIS A 252 23.10 -21.20 13.15
N GLU A 253 21.90 -21.71 13.46
CA GLU A 253 20.64 -21.19 12.91
C GLU A 253 20.32 -19.79 13.46
N ARG A 254 20.65 -19.53 14.73
CA ARG A 254 20.51 -18.19 15.34
C ARG A 254 21.39 -17.16 14.65
N ILE A 255 22.63 -17.51 14.33
CA ILE A 255 23.53 -16.62 13.57
C ILE A 255 22.93 -16.32 12.20
N THR A 256 22.47 -17.35 11.48
CA THR A 256 21.83 -17.17 10.16
C THR A 256 20.59 -16.29 10.25
N ALA A 257 19.73 -16.49 11.26
CA ALA A 257 18.54 -15.65 11.48
C ALA A 257 18.90 -14.19 11.78
N GLN A 258 19.95 -13.95 12.59
CA GLN A 258 20.45 -12.61 12.90
C GLN A 258 21.04 -11.91 11.68
N GLU A 259 21.76 -12.63 10.82
CA GLU A 259 22.28 -12.09 9.58
C GLU A 259 21.16 -11.65 8.62
N ILE A 260 20.11 -12.47 8.48
CA ILE A 260 18.94 -12.15 7.66
C ILE A 260 18.21 -10.92 8.20
N ASP A 261 17.96 -10.89 9.52
CA ASP A 261 17.31 -9.74 10.17
C ASP A 261 18.13 -8.45 9.99
N SER A 262 19.45 -8.52 10.24
CA SER A 262 20.35 -7.39 10.05
C SER A 262 20.39 -6.90 8.61
N TYR A 263 20.42 -7.82 7.65
CA TYR A 263 20.38 -7.50 6.22
C TYR A 263 19.09 -6.78 5.84
N PHE A 264 17.92 -7.33 6.20
CA PHE A 264 16.64 -6.68 5.88
C PHE A 264 16.49 -5.34 6.59
N ARG A 265 16.92 -5.22 7.84
CA ARG A 265 16.92 -3.95 8.56
C ARG A 265 17.79 -2.90 7.87
N GLN A 266 18.95 -3.31 7.36
CA GLN A 266 19.84 -2.42 6.61
C GLN A 266 19.24 -1.98 5.27
N GLU A 267 18.70 -2.92 4.49
CA GLU A 267 18.20 -2.64 3.13
C GLU A 267 16.82 -1.99 3.11
N LEU A 268 15.88 -2.49 3.92
CA LEU A 268 14.46 -2.09 3.91
C LEU A 268 14.13 -0.95 4.87
N ILE A 269 14.98 -0.66 5.86
CA ILE A 269 14.77 0.48 6.77
C ILE A 269 15.85 1.53 6.55
N TYR A 270 17.12 1.23 6.82
CA TYR A 270 18.14 2.29 6.88
C TYR A 270 18.51 2.90 5.53
N LYS A 271 18.91 2.07 4.55
CA LYS A 271 19.22 2.56 3.20
C LYS A 271 17.99 3.15 2.52
N ARG A 272 16.81 2.56 2.79
CA ARG A 272 15.53 3.02 2.28
C ARG A 272 15.20 4.42 2.82
N ASN A 273 15.27 4.63 4.13
CA ASN A 273 15.07 5.94 4.78
C ASN A 273 15.99 7.03 4.23
N GLU A 274 17.26 6.71 4.01
CA GLU A 274 18.23 7.66 3.45
C GLU A 274 17.83 8.11 2.05
N ARG A 275 17.48 7.16 1.17
CA ARG A 275 17.01 7.48 -0.20
C ARG A 275 15.69 8.25 -0.18
N MET A 276 14.72 7.81 0.61
CA MET A 276 13.41 8.46 0.73
C MET A 276 13.56 9.89 1.25
N GLY A 277 14.33 10.11 2.31
CA GLY A 277 14.53 11.44 2.88
C GLY A 277 15.20 12.42 1.91
N ARG A 278 16.20 11.98 1.14
CA ARG A 278 16.80 12.81 0.08
C ARG A 278 15.80 13.16 -1.02
N ARG A 279 15.01 12.20 -1.50
CA ARG A 279 14.00 12.47 -2.54
C ARG A 279 12.87 13.36 -2.05
N VAL A 280 12.46 13.22 -0.79
CA VAL A 280 11.50 14.13 -0.18
C VAL A 280 12.08 15.55 -0.14
N LYS A 281 13.34 15.72 0.27
CA LYS A 281 14.03 17.02 0.21
C LYS A 281 14.00 17.59 -1.21
N ASP A 282 14.41 16.82 -2.21
CA ASP A 282 14.43 17.26 -3.62
C ASP A 282 13.02 17.71 -4.08
N LEU A 283 11.97 16.95 -3.76
CA LEU A 283 10.57 17.30 -4.08
C LEU A 283 10.12 18.58 -3.39
N LEU A 284 10.53 18.75 -2.13
CA LEU A 284 10.22 19.94 -1.34
C LEU A 284 10.89 21.20 -1.91
N GLU A 285 12.10 21.08 -2.46
CA GLU A 285 12.85 22.16 -3.11
C GLU A 285 12.34 22.47 -4.52
N GLU A 286 11.97 21.44 -5.29
CA GLU A 286 11.45 21.59 -6.66
C GLU A 286 10.09 22.32 -6.70
N TYR A 287 9.26 22.13 -5.67
CA TYR A 287 7.92 22.73 -5.58
C TYR A 287 7.74 23.55 -4.29
N PRO A 288 8.37 24.74 -4.17
CA PRO A 288 8.35 25.56 -2.95
C PRO A 288 6.91 25.98 -2.55
N ASP A 289 6.07 26.29 -3.53
CA ASP A 289 4.71 26.81 -3.30
C ASP A 289 3.63 25.72 -3.17
N LYS A 290 4.02 24.45 -3.04
CA LYS A 290 3.11 23.31 -2.93
C LYS A 290 3.18 22.67 -1.56
N SER A 291 2.02 22.22 -1.10
CA SER A 291 1.87 21.42 0.12
C SER A 291 1.82 19.94 -0.25
N PHE A 292 2.66 19.15 0.41
CA PHE A 292 2.77 17.71 0.20
C PHE A 292 2.18 16.93 1.37
N PHE A 293 1.62 15.76 1.05
CA PHE A 293 1.28 14.72 2.01
C PHE A 293 2.02 13.44 1.62
N PHE A 294 3.02 13.05 2.39
CA PHE A 294 3.80 11.84 2.19
C PHE A 294 3.22 10.72 3.08
N ALA A 295 2.66 9.69 2.47
CA ALA A 295 2.08 8.53 3.17
C ALA A 295 3.03 7.33 3.01
N PHE A 296 3.81 7.07 4.07
CA PHE A 296 4.80 5.98 4.13
C PHE A 296 4.53 5.09 5.35
N GLY A 297 5.01 3.86 5.33
CA GLY A 297 4.97 2.92 6.44
C GLY A 297 5.48 3.56 7.73
N ALA A 298 4.73 3.37 8.80
CA ALA A 298 4.97 4.00 10.10
C ALA A 298 6.42 3.82 10.59
N GLY A 299 7.03 2.65 10.34
CA GLY A 299 8.41 2.36 10.75
C GLY A 299 9.46 3.29 10.16
N HIS A 300 9.18 3.97 9.04
CA HIS A 300 10.07 4.98 8.45
C HIS A 300 10.20 6.26 9.29
N PHE A 301 9.32 6.45 10.28
CA PHE A 301 9.26 7.64 11.14
C PHE A 301 9.62 7.37 12.60
N MET A 302 9.81 6.11 13.00
CA MET A 302 10.06 5.73 14.40
C MET A 302 11.44 5.12 14.64
N GLY A 303 12.03 5.46 15.78
CA GLY A 303 13.37 5.02 16.15
C GLY A 303 14.44 5.99 15.65
N ASN A 304 15.60 5.46 15.28
CA ASN A 304 16.75 6.23 14.82
C ASN A 304 16.96 6.04 13.32
N ASN A 305 17.63 7.01 12.67
CA ASN A 305 17.92 6.97 11.24
C ASN A 305 16.65 6.95 10.39
N THR A 306 15.64 7.70 10.84
CA THR A 306 14.33 7.84 10.20
C THR A 306 14.40 8.81 9.00
N VAL A 307 13.36 8.81 8.17
CA VAL A 307 13.19 9.83 7.12
C VAL A 307 13.19 11.24 7.73
N ILE A 308 12.62 11.40 8.92
CA ILE A 308 12.60 12.66 9.67
C ILE A 308 14.02 13.10 10.04
N ASP A 309 14.86 12.17 10.51
CA ASP A 309 16.26 12.48 10.87
C ASP A 309 17.07 12.92 9.66
N VAL A 310 16.81 12.33 8.49
CA VAL A 310 17.42 12.75 7.21
C VAL A 310 17.01 14.19 6.89
N LEU A 311 15.72 14.52 6.93
CA LEU A 311 15.26 15.89 6.66
C LEU A 311 15.80 16.91 7.67
N ARG A 312 15.87 16.57 8.95
CA ARG A 312 16.43 17.44 9.99
C ARG A 312 17.91 17.75 9.74
N LYS A 313 18.69 16.77 9.25
CA LYS A 313 20.09 16.99 8.85
C LYS A 313 20.21 17.94 7.65
N GLU A 314 19.23 17.96 6.77
CA GLU A 314 19.14 18.88 5.63
C GLU A 314 18.56 20.26 6.01
N GLY A 315 18.31 20.52 7.30
CA GLY A 315 17.87 21.83 7.80
C GLY A 315 16.36 22.02 7.88
N TYR A 316 15.55 21.00 7.59
CA TYR A 316 14.09 21.09 7.75
C TYR A 316 13.68 20.87 9.20
N GLU A 317 12.79 21.71 9.70
CA GLU A 317 12.15 21.51 10.98
C GLU A 317 10.92 20.62 10.82
N VAL A 318 10.93 19.48 11.49
CA VAL A 318 9.87 18.47 11.43
C VAL A 318 9.41 18.12 12.84
N GLU A 319 8.13 18.31 13.12
CA GLU A 319 7.54 18.10 14.45
C GLU A 319 6.40 17.10 14.39
N HIS A 320 6.30 16.25 15.41
CA HIS A 320 5.12 15.41 15.61
C HIS A 320 3.89 16.29 15.82
N THR A 321 2.77 15.94 15.20
CA THR A 321 1.52 16.69 15.27
C THR A 321 0.50 15.86 16.06
N PRO A 322 0.33 16.12 17.38
CA PRO A 322 -0.66 15.49 18.24
C PRO A 322 -2.07 15.46 17.64
N ALA A 323 -2.86 14.46 18.03
CA ALA A 323 -4.26 14.41 17.62
C ALA A 323 -5.05 15.60 18.18
N GLY A 324 -5.98 16.11 17.38
CA GLY A 324 -6.81 17.26 17.77
C GLY A 324 -6.11 18.62 17.69
N GLN A 325 -4.78 18.67 17.54
CA GLN A 325 -4.07 19.93 17.28
C GLN A 325 -4.53 20.52 15.94
N ALA A 326 -4.90 21.81 15.96
CA ALA A 326 -5.29 22.52 14.76
C ALA A 326 -4.11 22.63 13.78
N ILE A 327 -4.31 22.15 12.56
CA ILE A 327 -3.40 22.43 11.45
C ILE A 327 -3.72 23.81 10.89
N ASN A 328 -2.70 24.56 10.49
CA ASN A 328 -2.86 25.94 10.03
C ASN A 328 -3.80 26.01 8.81
N ASN A 329 -5.03 26.46 9.05
CA ASN A 329 -6.03 26.69 8.02
C ASN A 329 -5.69 27.97 7.26
N ARG A 330 -4.99 27.87 6.13
CA ARG A 330 -5.18 28.90 5.10
C ARG A 330 -6.56 28.70 4.48
N LYS A 331 -7.41 29.72 4.56
CA LYS A 331 -8.63 29.83 3.74
C LYS A 331 -8.19 29.71 2.26
N PRO A 332 -8.95 29.00 1.41
CA PRO A 332 -8.63 28.95 -0.01
C PRO A 332 -8.56 30.38 -0.57
N PRO A 333 -7.67 30.66 -1.54
CA PRO A 333 -7.55 32.00 -2.10
C PRO A 333 -8.90 32.41 -2.68
N LYS A 334 -9.48 33.48 -2.13
CA LYS A 334 -10.66 34.14 -2.70
C LYS A 334 -10.22 34.84 -3.97
N THR A 335 -10.24 34.13 -5.09
CA THR A 335 -10.07 34.73 -6.41
C THR A 335 -11.44 34.90 -7.06
N LEU A 336 -11.85 36.17 -7.16
CA LEU A 336 -12.69 36.76 -8.20
C LEU A 336 -14.17 36.32 -8.32
N LEU A 337 -15.02 36.98 -7.54
CA LEU A 337 -16.25 37.60 -8.06
C LEU A 337 -16.47 38.92 -7.31
N ALA A 338 -15.75 39.96 -7.73
CA ALA A 338 -16.10 41.34 -7.44
C ALA A 338 -16.36 42.03 -8.78
N PHE A 339 -17.62 42.00 -9.22
CA PHE A 339 -18.14 42.97 -10.18
C PHE A 339 -18.97 43.98 -9.40
N SER A 340 -18.33 45.13 -9.18
CA SER A 340 -18.83 46.50 -9.28
C SER A 340 -20.23 46.85 -8.74
N SER A 341 -20.25 47.76 -7.76
CA SER A 341 -20.82 49.09 -7.97
C SER A 341 -20.24 50.14 -7.01
N SER A 342 -19.78 51.24 -7.60
CA SER A 342 -19.32 52.51 -7.04
C SER A 342 -20.47 53.24 -6.31
N SER A 343 -20.27 54.03 -5.23
CA SER A 343 -19.63 55.36 -5.19
C SER A 343 -19.59 55.90 -3.73
N PRO A 344 -18.84 56.99 -3.42
CA PRO A 344 -18.33 57.28 -2.08
C PRO A 344 -19.08 58.40 -1.33
N ALA A 345 -19.02 58.41 0.00
CA ALA A 345 -19.21 59.62 0.81
C ALA A 345 -18.62 59.49 2.24
N HIS A 346 -17.64 60.35 2.50
CA HIS A 346 -17.35 61.08 3.74
C HIS A 346 -17.18 60.37 5.11
N SER A 347 -15.95 60.53 5.63
CA SER A 347 -15.60 60.59 7.06
C SER A 347 -16.16 61.88 7.70
N PRO A 348 -16.38 61.93 9.02
CA PRO A 348 -15.27 62.37 9.88
C PRO A 348 -15.08 61.56 11.18
N TYR A 349 -13.82 61.56 11.62
CA TYR A 349 -13.30 61.58 12.99
C TYR A 349 -14.31 61.85 14.12
N VAL A 350 -14.18 61.12 15.24
CA VAL A 350 -14.02 61.64 16.62
C VAL A 350 -13.49 60.50 17.50
N ALA A 351 -12.45 60.79 18.27
CA ALA A 351 -11.87 59.95 19.32
C ALA A 351 -12.69 60.04 20.61
N SER A 352 -12.65 59.03 21.48
CA SER A 352 -12.33 59.13 22.93
C SER A 352 -12.67 57.87 23.74
N GLN A 353 -11.65 57.38 24.48
CA GLN A 353 -11.61 56.89 25.87
C GLN A 353 -12.46 55.69 26.38
N GLU A 354 -11.71 54.64 26.77
CA GLU A 354 -11.62 53.95 28.08
C GLU A 354 -12.88 53.69 28.96
N ILE A 355 -13.26 52.39 29.08
CA ILE A 355 -13.33 51.48 30.28
C ILE A 355 -13.74 52.10 31.65
N PRO A 356 -14.52 51.46 32.58
CA PRO A 356 -14.66 50.00 32.86
C PRO A 356 -16.07 49.44 33.21
N LEU A 357 -16.09 48.10 33.26
CA LEU A 357 -17.04 47.20 33.95
C LEU A 357 -17.35 47.58 35.41
N PRO A 358 -18.47 47.06 35.95
CA PRO A 358 -18.39 46.34 37.23
C PRO A 358 -19.06 44.95 37.24
N LEU A 359 -18.68 44.21 38.28
CA LEU A 359 -18.91 42.80 38.61
C LEU A 359 -20.37 42.44 39.02
N HIS A 360 -20.72 41.17 38.74
CA HIS A 360 -21.52 40.14 39.48
C HIS A 360 -22.47 40.53 40.66
N PRO A 361 -23.56 39.78 40.98
CA PRO A 361 -23.57 38.29 41.09
C PRO A 361 -24.91 37.54 40.82
N ARG A 362 -24.82 36.20 41.00
CA ARG A 362 -25.82 35.11 41.01
C ARG A 362 -27.16 35.33 41.73
N LYS A 363 -28.20 34.59 41.28
CA LYS A 363 -29.19 33.72 42.00
C LYS A 363 -30.20 33.21 40.94
N GLU A 364 -30.40 31.91 40.66
CA GLU A 364 -31.05 30.80 41.41
C GLU A 364 -32.52 31.02 41.81
N GLU A 365 -33.30 29.94 41.65
CA GLU A 365 -34.73 29.66 41.98
C GLU A 365 -35.76 29.96 40.86
N GLU A 366 -36.31 28.91 40.22
CA GLU A 366 -37.58 28.18 40.54
C GLU A 366 -38.80 29.06 40.20
N GLU A 367 -39.82 28.62 39.46
CA GLU A 367 -40.75 27.54 39.78
C GLU A 367 -41.82 27.44 38.66
N LEU A 368 -42.64 26.38 38.71
CA LEU A 368 -44.00 26.21 38.15
C LEU A 368 -44.18 25.41 36.83
N LEU A 369 -44.45 24.11 37.04
CA LEU A 369 -45.41 23.32 36.24
C LEU A 369 -46.85 23.81 36.49
N PRO A 370 -47.80 23.51 35.57
CA PRO A 370 -48.71 22.41 35.89
C PRO A 370 -49.07 21.49 34.71
N HIS A 371 -49.06 20.19 35.04
CA HIS A 371 -49.98 19.10 34.70
C HIS A 371 -50.58 18.91 33.28
N LEU A 372 -50.21 17.74 32.73
CA LEU A 372 -51.04 16.69 32.09
C LEU A 372 -51.79 17.02 30.78
N LEU A 373 -51.35 16.39 29.68
CA LEU A 373 -52.08 15.37 28.90
C LEU A 373 -51.17 14.89 27.72
N LEU A 374 -50.93 13.58 27.63
CA LEU A 374 -50.31 12.87 26.48
C LEU A 374 -51.41 12.01 25.80
N PRO A 375 -51.21 11.38 24.62
CA PRO A 375 -50.09 11.46 23.67
C PRO A 375 -50.56 11.70 22.20
N ASP A 376 -49.64 12.07 21.29
CA ASP A 376 -49.58 11.49 19.93
C ASP A 376 -48.45 12.15 19.11
N GLY A 377 -47.41 11.38 18.78
CA GLY A 377 -46.25 11.95 18.07
C GLY A 377 -45.17 10.96 17.62
N ILE A 378 -45.49 9.67 17.40
CA ILE A 378 -44.52 8.66 16.91
C ILE A 378 -44.48 8.58 15.36
N GLY A 379 -45.15 9.48 14.65
CA GLY A 379 -45.27 9.43 13.18
C GLY A 379 -44.19 10.16 12.35
N MET A 380 -43.28 10.95 12.94
CA MET A 380 -42.34 11.80 12.17
C MET A 380 -40.88 11.31 12.14
N LEU A 381 -40.43 10.45 13.06
CA LEU A 381 -39.03 10.00 13.08
C LEU A 381 -38.73 8.87 12.07
N GLU A 382 -39.72 8.04 11.73
CA GLU A 382 -39.54 6.95 10.74
C GLU A 382 -39.43 7.44 9.28
N LYS A 383 -40.03 8.60 8.96
CA LYS A 383 -40.04 9.15 7.60
C LYS A 383 -38.70 9.80 7.22
N VAL A 384 -37.94 10.30 8.19
CA VAL A 384 -36.61 10.89 7.96
C VAL A 384 -35.56 9.79 7.76
N ASP A 385 -35.66 8.70 8.52
CA ASP A 385 -34.71 7.58 8.45
C ASP A 385 -34.88 6.75 7.17
N ARG A 386 -36.13 6.60 6.68
CA ARG A 386 -36.40 6.00 5.35
C ARG A 386 -35.86 6.84 4.18
N LYS A 387 -35.81 8.17 4.31
CA LYS A 387 -35.27 9.06 3.26
C LYS A 387 -33.73 8.99 3.20
N TYR A 388 -33.06 8.88 4.35
CA TYR A 388 -31.61 8.66 4.42
C TYR A 388 -31.20 7.28 3.88
N LYS A 389 -31.93 6.21 4.25
CA LYS A 389 -31.68 4.85 3.74
C LYS A 389 -31.94 4.70 2.23
N LYS A 390 -32.93 5.40 1.66
CA LYS A 390 -33.17 5.43 0.20
C LYS A 390 -32.09 6.21 -0.56
N LYS A 391 -31.50 7.27 0.01
CA LYS A 391 -30.38 8.01 -0.61
C LYS A 391 -29.10 7.16 -0.66
N LYS A 392 -28.80 6.41 0.40
CA LYS A 392 -27.67 5.44 0.47
C LYS A 392 -27.83 4.29 -0.55
N LYS A 393 -29.04 3.74 -0.71
CA LYS A 393 -29.33 2.70 -1.72
C LYS A 393 -29.27 3.19 -3.17
N LYS A 394 -29.60 4.46 -3.44
CA LYS A 394 -29.52 5.02 -4.81
C LYS A 394 -28.09 5.37 -5.22
N GLN A 395 -27.22 5.70 -4.26
CA GLN A 395 -25.79 5.94 -4.50
C GLN A 395 -25.03 4.65 -4.80
N GLN A 396 -25.36 3.53 -4.11
CA GLN A 396 -24.81 2.21 -4.42
C GLN A 396 -25.23 1.67 -5.81
N LYS A 397 -26.42 2.03 -6.31
CA LYS A 397 -26.93 1.47 -7.58
C LYS A 397 -26.27 2.06 -8.85
N LYS A 398 -25.49 3.14 -8.74
CA LYS A 398 -24.63 3.68 -9.81
C LYS A 398 -23.16 3.22 -9.72
N GLN A 399 -22.81 2.43 -8.70
CA GLN A 399 -21.46 1.96 -8.43
C GLN A 399 -21.20 0.59 -9.10
N ARG A 400 -21.72 0.40 -10.31
CA ARG A 400 -21.58 -0.86 -11.07
C ARG A 400 -20.55 -0.69 -12.19
N LEU A 401 -19.32 -0.36 -11.82
CA LEU A 401 -18.15 -0.56 -12.68
C LEU A 401 -16.97 -0.96 -11.78
N ARG A 402 -16.57 -2.24 -11.91
CA ARG A 402 -15.32 -2.89 -11.52
C ARG A 402 -14.54 -2.23 -10.37
N GLN A 403 -14.79 -2.71 -9.14
CA GLN A 403 -13.89 -2.53 -8.02
C GLN A 403 -13.44 -3.91 -7.54
N PHE A 404 -12.22 -4.28 -7.89
CA PHE A 404 -11.55 -5.45 -7.37
C PHE A 404 -10.09 -5.07 -7.10
N ASN A 405 -9.69 -5.11 -5.82
CA ASN A 405 -8.40 -4.64 -5.33
C ASN A 405 -7.89 -5.57 -4.24
N ASP A 406 -6.78 -6.21 -4.56
CA ASP A 406 -5.72 -6.55 -3.62
C ASP A 406 -4.42 -6.41 -4.41
N LEU A 407 -3.34 -5.90 -3.79
CA LEU A 407 -2.06 -5.70 -4.46
C LEU A 407 -1.56 -7.03 -5.03
N TRP A 408 -1.69 -8.12 -4.28
CA TRP A 408 -1.28 -9.47 -4.67
C TRP A 408 -2.16 -10.08 -5.77
N VAL A 409 -3.46 -9.76 -5.76
CA VAL A 409 -4.42 -10.23 -6.76
C VAL A 409 -4.27 -9.49 -8.10
N ARG A 410 -3.87 -8.21 -8.06
CA ARG A 410 -3.58 -7.41 -9.26
C ARG A 410 -2.28 -7.80 -9.95
N LEU A 411 -1.29 -8.26 -9.20
CA LEU A 411 -0.01 -8.70 -9.75
C LEU A 411 -0.21 -9.81 -10.81
N GLU A 412 -1.14 -10.75 -10.59
CA GLU A 412 -1.32 -11.90 -11.50
C GLU A 412 -2.42 -11.74 -12.57
N GLU A 413 -3.41 -10.85 -12.38
CA GLU A 413 -4.47 -10.61 -13.39
C GLU A 413 -3.89 -10.07 -14.72
N SER A 414 -2.68 -9.49 -14.69
CA SER A 414 -1.95 -9.02 -15.88
C SER A 414 -1.23 -10.14 -16.68
N ALA A 415 -1.13 -11.35 -16.14
CA ALA A 415 -0.35 -12.46 -16.71
C ALA A 415 -1.21 -13.57 -17.36
N THR A 416 -2.53 -13.39 -17.45
CA THR A 416 -3.43 -14.39 -18.05
C THR A 416 -4.26 -13.81 -19.20
N ASP A 417 -4.34 -14.55 -20.31
CA ASP A 417 -5.31 -14.30 -21.37
C ASP A 417 -6.73 -14.32 -20.77
N PRO A 418 -7.65 -13.44 -21.22
CA PRO A 418 -9.00 -13.40 -20.70
C PRO A 418 -9.69 -14.76 -20.92
N PRO A 419 -10.49 -15.25 -19.95
CA PRO A 419 -11.19 -16.52 -20.12
C PRO A 419 -12.11 -16.47 -21.35
N PRO A 420 -12.29 -17.60 -22.07
CA PRO A 420 -13.16 -17.65 -23.24
C PRO A 420 -14.57 -17.18 -22.84
N ARG A 421 -15.20 -16.38 -23.71
CA ARG A 421 -16.57 -15.88 -23.49
C ARG A 421 -17.54 -17.05 -23.57
N ILE A 422 -17.90 -17.61 -22.42
CA ILE A 422 -18.97 -18.60 -22.32
C ILE A 422 -20.31 -17.86 -22.41
N ARG A 423 -21.06 -18.08 -23.49
CA ARG A 423 -22.46 -17.67 -23.59
C ARG A 423 -23.35 -18.89 -23.40
N ILE A 424 -24.23 -18.86 -22.41
CA ILE A 424 -25.29 -19.87 -22.26
C ILE A 424 -26.49 -19.35 -23.03
N ILE A 425 -26.86 -20.03 -24.12
CA ILE A 425 -28.11 -19.81 -24.85
C ILE A 425 -28.83 -21.16 -24.89
N ASN A 426 -30.05 -21.21 -24.36
CA ASN A 426 -30.93 -22.40 -24.40
C ASN A 426 -30.28 -23.72 -23.90
N GLY A 427 -29.56 -23.69 -22.79
CA GLY A 427 -29.14 -24.90 -22.08
C GLY A 427 -27.98 -25.71 -22.68
N TYR A 428 -27.31 -25.20 -23.72
CA TYR A 428 -26.08 -25.80 -24.25
C TYR A 428 -24.88 -24.84 -24.16
N ILE A 429 -23.71 -25.37 -23.81
CA ILE A 429 -22.43 -24.64 -23.75
C ILE A 429 -21.83 -24.66 -25.17
N THR A 430 -21.78 -23.51 -25.83
CA THR A 430 -21.01 -23.34 -27.07
C THR A 430 -19.71 -22.59 -26.79
N VAL A 431 -18.58 -23.15 -27.25
CA VAL A 431 -17.26 -22.51 -27.21
C VAL A 431 -16.99 -21.97 -28.61
N GLU A 432 -17.09 -20.65 -28.80
CA GLU A 432 -16.63 -20.02 -30.05
C GLU A 432 -15.11 -19.82 -30.00
N PRO A 433 -14.32 -20.32 -30.98
CA PRO A 433 -12.93 -19.91 -31.14
C PRO A 433 -12.89 -18.47 -31.69
N GLN A 434 -12.10 -17.59 -31.07
CA GLN A 434 -11.87 -16.27 -31.64
C GLN A 434 -11.05 -16.34 -32.94
N PRO A 435 -11.38 -15.54 -33.97
CA PRO A 435 -10.62 -15.49 -35.21
C PRO A 435 -9.28 -14.76 -34.99
N ARG A 436 -8.17 -15.43 -35.36
CA ARG A 436 -6.83 -14.81 -35.45
C ARG A 436 -6.83 -13.73 -36.53
N GLY A 437 -6.75 -12.46 -36.10
CA GLY A 437 -6.53 -11.33 -37.01
C GLY A 437 -5.08 -11.29 -37.46
N HIS A 438 -4.82 -11.66 -38.72
CA HIS A 438 -3.56 -11.36 -39.40
C HIS A 438 -3.41 -9.86 -39.62
N GLY A 439 -2.22 -9.34 -39.30
CA GLY A 439 -1.83 -7.96 -39.51
C GLY A 439 -1.89 -7.54 -40.98
N ARG A 440 -2.34 -6.31 -41.22
CA ARG A 440 -2.09 -5.57 -42.46
C ARG A 440 -1.37 -4.29 -42.10
N SER A 441 -0.06 -4.28 -42.38
CA SER A 441 0.75 -3.08 -42.37
C SER A 441 0.37 -2.21 -43.58
N SER A 442 0.33 -0.92 -43.34
CA SER A 442 0.10 0.12 -44.34
C SER A 442 1.27 0.22 -45.29
N HIS A 443 0.99 0.08 -46.58
CA HIS A 443 1.91 0.38 -47.68
C HIS A 443 2.32 1.86 -47.64
N ALA A 444 3.62 2.11 -47.48
CA ALA A 444 4.27 3.33 -47.96
C ALA A 444 5.25 2.93 -49.07
N ARG A 445 5.05 3.51 -50.25
CA ARG A 445 5.94 3.46 -51.42
C ARG A 445 7.13 4.39 -51.22
N ALA A 446 8.32 3.92 -51.63
CA ALA A 446 9.52 4.61 -52.12
C ALA A 446 10.72 3.74 -51.72
N ASP A 447 11.78 3.51 -52.49
CA ASP A 447 12.12 3.84 -53.86
C ASP A 447 13.17 2.81 -54.29
N THR A 448 13.18 2.53 -55.58
CA THR A 448 14.12 1.66 -56.28
C THR A 448 15.53 2.27 -56.34
N GLY A 449 16.56 1.44 -56.17
CA GLY A 449 17.89 1.77 -56.71
C GLY A 449 19.08 1.10 -56.02
N SER A 450 19.45 -0.11 -56.45
CA SER A 450 20.85 -0.55 -56.42
C SER A 450 21.05 -1.71 -57.39
N ALA A 451 21.75 -1.41 -58.48
CA ALA A 451 22.35 -2.41 -59.36
C ALA A 451 23.83 -2.55 -59.01
N HIS A 452 24.24 -3.81 -58.97
CA HIS A 452 25.59 -4.33 -58.80
C HIS A 452 26.72 -3.54 -59.47
N GLN A 453 27.86 -3.47 -58.78
CA GLN A 453 29.14 -3.81 -59.40
C GLN A 453 30.15 -4.32 -58.35
N LEU A 454 30.40 -5.63 -58.41
CA LEU A 454 31.59 -6.28 -57.90
C LEU A 454 32.69 -6.12 -58.95
N SER A 455 33.88 -5.63 -58.57
CA SER A 455 35.11 -5.99 -59.26
C SER A 455 36.27 -6.12 -58.27
N ARG A 456 37.07 -7.15 -58.54
CA ARG A 456 38.14 -7.73 -57.71
C ARG A 456 39.46 -6.97 -57.88
N SER A 457 40.29 -6.98 -56.83
CA SER A 457 41.72 -7.40 -56.90
C SER A 457 42.23 -7.56 -55.45
N LEU A 458 42.54 -8.77 -54.99
CA LEU A 458 43.82 -9.49 -55.11
C LEU A 458 45.02 -8.67 -54.61
N PHE A 459 45.50 -8.97 -53.38
CA PHE A 459 46.90 -9.27 -53.14
C PHE A 459 47.05 -10.27 -51.99
N LEU A 460 47.74 -11.36 -52.31
CA LEU A 460 48.14 -12.47 -51.44
C LEU A 460 49.52 -12.18 -50.85
N SER A 461 49.74 -12.60 -49.60
CA SER A 461 51.02 -13.17 -49.13
C SER A 461 50.76 -13.85 -47.77
N LEU A 462 50.51 -15.16 -47.75
CA LEU A 462 51.48 -16.24 -47.43
C LEU A 462 51.89 -16.26 -45.94
N LEU A 463 51.35 -17.20 -45.17
CA LEU A 463 52.01 -18.43 -44.63
C LEU A 463 52.95 -18.10 -43.44
N THR A 464 52.72 -18.60 -42.22
CA THR A 464 52.94 -20.01 -41.81
C THR A 464 52.14 -20.47 -40.56
N LEU A 465 51.62 -21.70 -40.64
CA LEU A 465 51.13 -22.64 -39.60
C LEU A 465 52.26 -23.08 -38.60
N PRO A 466 52.05 -23.98 -37.58
CA PRO A 466 50.92 -24.17 -36.64
C PRO A 466 51.29 -24.70 -35.19
N LEU A 467 50.25 -24.88 -34.35
CA LEU A 467 49.98 -25.99 -33.39
C LEU A 467 51.02 -26.49 -32.35
N HIS A 468 50.68 -26.37 -31.04
CA HIS A 468 50.46 -27.48 -30.06
C HIS A 468 50.19 -26.90 -28.66
N ILE A 469 48.98 -27.01 -28.10
CA ILE A 469 48.51 -28.03 -27.13
C ILE A 469 49.40 -28.14 -25.88
N ILE A 470 48.82 -27.84 -24.70
CA ILE A 470 48.85 -28.69 -23.49
C ILE A 470 47.72 -28.24 -22.53
N ARG A 471 46.79 -29.17 -22.28
CA ARG A 471 45.88 -29.26 -21.13
C ARG A 471 46.67 -29.79 -19.93
N LEU A 472 46.33 -29.36 -18.71
CA LEU A 472 46.50 -30.06 -17.42
C LEU A 472 45.74 -29.21 -16.38
N HIS A 473 44.92 -29.70 -15.47
CA HIS A 473 44.20 -30.96 -15.28
C HIS A 473 43.04 -30.63 -14.32
#